data_AF-A0A7S4M7U4-F1
#
_entry.id   AF-A0A7S4M7U4-F1
#
_cell.length_a   1.000
_cell.length_b   1.000
_cell.length_c   1.000
_cell.angle_alpha   90.00
_cell.angle_beta   90.00
_cell.angle_gamma   90.00
#
_symmetry.space_group_name_H-M   'P 1'
#
loop_
_entity.id
_entity.type
_entity.pdbx_description
1 polymer ?
#
loop_
_entity_poly.entity_id
_entity_poly.type
_entity_poly.pdbx_seq_one_letter_code
_entity_poly.pdbx_strand_id
1 'polypeptide(L)'
;DYHLNINLQMMYWGTGPAALGPATHGPLWPFVKELAEGGRVAAADLYGCTAGGWTTHGFTDHTLKGHLRGESHWALCATCGLWTALLLFENLLFSSPNEWGKADGGDDSAAAGSTE
;
A
#
# COMPACT_ATOMS: atom_id res chain seq x y z
N ASP A 1 -7.66 -13.82 1.75
CA ASP A 1 -6.52 -13.20 2.45
C ASP A 1 -5.67 -12.47 1.40
N TYR A 2 -4.65 -11.73 1.82
CA TYR A 2 -3.74 -10.99 0.95
C TYR A 2 -2.32 -11.50 1.17
N HIS A 3 -1.72 -12.03 0.10
CA HIS A 3 -0.34 -12.48 0.08
C HIS A 3 0.56 -11.34 -0.40
N LEU A 4 1.28 -10.74 0.54
CA LEU A 4 2.13 -9.58 0.34
C LEU A 4 3.57 -9.95 -0.02
N ASN A 5 3.88 -11.24 -0.09
CA ASN A 5 5.21 -11.75 -0.44
C ASN A 5 5.43 -12.00 -1.93
N ILE A 6 4.39 -11.87 -2.77
CA ILE A 6 4.49 -11.78 -4.23
C ILE A 6 3.12 -11.54 -4.89
N ASN A 7 2.07 -12.23 -4.44
CA ASN A 7 0.83 -12.36 -5.22
C ASN A 7 0.11 -11.03 -5.39
N LEU A 8 -0.01 -10.22 -4.33
CA LEU A 8 -0.66 -8.92 -4.42
C LEU A 8 0.09 -8.03 -5.41
N GLN A 9 1.41 -7.96 -5.32
CA GLN A 9 2.23 -7.15 -6.23
C GLN A 9 2.08 -7.62 -7.67
N MET A 10 2.09 -8.94 -7.91
CA MET A 10 1.92 -9.53 -9.22
C MET A 10 0.59 -9.14 -9.89
N MET A 11 -0.49 -9.01 -9.11
CA MET A 11 -1.77 -8.54 -9.65
C MET A 11 -1.71 -7.10 -10.19
N TYR A 12 -0.78 -6.27 -9.70
CA TYR A 12 -0.63 -4.87 -10.10
C TYR A 12 0.44 -4.61 -11.16
N TRP A 13 1.35 -5.55 -11.48
CA TRP A 13 2.42 -5.30 -12.46
C TRP A 13 1.93 -4.87 -13.85
N GLY A 14 0.73 -5.32 -14.25
CA GLY A 14 0.15 -4.97 -15.54
C GLY A 14 -0.59 -3.63 -15.58
N THR A 15 -0.91 -3.03 -14.43
CA THR A 15 -1.87 -1.91 -14.37
C THR A 15 -1.34 -0.64 -15.02
N GLY A 16 -0.07 -0.30 -14.76
CA GLY A 16 0.61 0.84 -15.39
C GLY A 16 0.83 0.61 -16.89
N PRO A 17 1.61 -0.41 -17.29
CA PRO A 17 1.92 -0.67 -18.70
C PRO A 17 0.70 -0.88 -19.61
N ALA A 18 -0.41 -1.40 -19.08
CA ALA A 18 -1.65 -1.59 -19.83
C ALA A 18 -2.63 -0.40 -19.74
N ALA A 19 -2.22 0.73 -19.15
CA ALA A 19 -3.05 1.92 -18.96
C ALA A 19 -4.38 1.65 -18.21
N LEU A 20 -4.35 0.69 -17.26
CA LEU A 20 -5.49 0.33 -16.42
C LEU A 20 -5.49 1.07 -15.07
N GLY A 21 -4.42 1.82 -14.77
CA GLY A 21 -4.23 2.54 -13.51
C GLY A 21 -5.47 3.28 -12.98
N PRO A 22 -6.15 4.12 -13.80
CA PRO A 22 -7.35 4.84 -13.37
C PRO A 22 -8.49 3.95 -12.86
N ALA A 23 -8.60 2.71 -13.35
CA ALA A 23 -9.64 1.76 -12.95
C ALA A 23 -9.23 0.86 -11.76
N THR A 24 -7.93 0.69 -11.52
CA THR A 24 -7.42 -0.33 -10.59
C THR A 24 -6.74 0.23 -9.34
N HIS A 25 -6.19 1.44 -9.39
CA HIS A 25 -5.36 1.97 -8.29
C HIS A 25 -6.13 2.70 -7.19
N GLY A 26 -7.39 3.08 -7.42
CA GLY A 26 -8.25 3.71 -6.41
C GLY A 26 -8.23 3.03 -5.02
N PRO A 27 -8.32 1.68 -4.91
CA PRO A 27 -8.29 1.01 -3.61
C PRO A 27 -6.89 0.91 -2.98
N LEU A 28 -5.79 1.13 -3.71
CA LEU A 28 -4.43 0.90 -3.17
C LEU A 28 -4.09 1.86 -2.04
N TRP A 29 -4.41 3.15 -2.18
CA TRP A 29 -4.10 4.16 -1.17
C TRP A 29 -4.77 3.87 0.19
N PRO A 30 -6.11 3.72 0.27
CA PRO A 30 -6.75 3.40 1.53
C PRO A 30 -6.28 2.05 2.08
N PHE A 31 -6.04 1.06 1.21
CA PHE A 31 -5.51 -0.25 1.62
C PHE A 31 -4.13 -0.13 2.29
N VAL A 32 -3.16 0.54 1.66
CA VAL A 32 -1.81 0.69 2.22
C VAL A 32 -1.84 1.55 3.49
N LYS A 33 -2.72 2.56 3.55
CA LYS A 33 -2.91 3.39 4.75
C LYS A 33 -3.41 2.56 5.94
N GLU A 34 -4.43 1.72 5.75
CA GLU A 34 -4.93 0.83 6.80
C GLU A 34 -3.92 -0.26 7.16
N LEU A 35 -3.21 -0.81 6.16
CA LEU A 35 -2.13 -1.75 6.37
C LEU A 35 -1.01 -1.16 7.24
N ALA A 36 -0.68 0.11 7.01
CA ALA A 36 0.29 0.83 7.82
C ALA A 36 -0.20 1.01 9.26
N GLU A 37 -1.49 1.30 9.47
CA GLU A 37 -2.09 1.40 10.80
C GLU A 37 -1.99 0.08 11.58
N GLY A 38 -2.46 -1.02 10.98
CA GLY A 38 -2.35 -2.35 11.58
C GLY A 38 -0.90 -2.80 11.79
N GLY A 39 0.02 -2.30 10.96
CA GLY A 39 1.44 -2.57 11.04
C GLY A 39 2.18 -1.83 12.15
N ARG A 40 1.65 -0.72 12.70
CA ARG A 40 2.27 -0.03 13.84
C ARG A 40 2.29 -0.91 15.09
N VAL A 41 1.17 -1.60 15.33
CA VAL A 41 1.04 -2.52 16.48
C VAL A 41 2.02 -3.67 16.34
N ALA A 42 2.12 -4.27 15.15
CA ALA A 42 3.08 -5.35 14.89
C ALA A 42 4.54 -4.88 15.04
N ALA A 43 4.87 -3.67 14.60
CA ALA A 43 6.21 -3.09 14.74
C ALA A 43 6.58 -2.86 16.22
N ALA A 44 5.64 -2.38 17.04
CA ALA A 44 5.84 -2.22 18.47
C ALA A 44 6.00 -3.58 19.18
N ASP A 45 5.09 -4.52 18.94
CA ASP A 45 5.04 -5.81 19.63
C ASP A 45 6.23 -6.72 19.29
N LEU A 46 6.61 -6.79 18.01
CA LEU A 46 7.61 -7.76 17.52
C LEU A 46 9.03 -7.19 17.46
N TYR A 47 9.16 -5.87 17.28
CA TYR A 47 10.46 -5.23 17.04
C TYR A 47 10.77 -4.08 18.01
N GLY A 48 9.88 -3.76 18.95
CA GLY A 48 10.08 -2.67 19.90
C GLY A 48 10.07 -1.27 19.26
N CYS A 49 9.56 -1.14 18.04
CA CYS A 49 9.51 0.13 17.32
C CYS A 49 8.32 0.98 17.80
N THR A 50 8.51 1.72 18.90
CA THR A 50 7.45 2.57 19.50
C THR A 50 7.53 4.04 19.07
N ALA A 51 8.68 4.50 18.57
CA ALA A 51 8.92 5.88 18.16
C ALA A 51 8.37 6.24 16.76
N GLY A 52 7.79 5.27 16.05
CA GLY A 52 7.25 5.43 14.70
C GLY A 52 7.65 4.31 13.76
N GLY A 53 7.01 4.28 12.59
CA GLY A 53 7.14 3.22 11.60
C GLY A 53 6.05 2.15 11.73
N TRP A 54 6.05 1.23 10.77
CA TRP A 54 5.09 0.13 10.69
C TRP A 54 5.73 -1.04 9.93
N THR A 55 5.22 -2.24 10.15
CA THR A 55 5.61 -3.42 9.38
C THR A 55 4.41 -4.32 9.18
N THR A 56 4.29 -4.90 7.99
CA THR A 56 3.38 -6.02 7.77
C THR A 56 4.14 -7.14 7.06
N HIS A 57 3.84 -8.36 7.51
CA HIS A 57 4.51 -9.58 7.11
C HIS A 57 3.94 -10.17 5.82
N GLY A 58 4.31 -11.40 5.48
CA GLY A 58 3.98 -12.02 4.19
C GLY A 58 2.48 -12.15 3.91
N PHE A 59 1.62 -12.15 4.93
CA PHE A 59 0.19 -12.39 4.78
C PHE A 59 -0.62 -11.49 5.69
N THR A 60 -1.75 -11.00 5.19
CA THR A 60 -2.79 -10.34 5.99
C THR A 60 -4.18 -10.74 5.49
N ASP A 61 -5.25 -10.23 6.10
CA ASP A 61 -6.62 -10.45 5.64
C ASP A 61 -7.43 -9.17 5.77
N HIS A 62 -8.76 -9.27 5.74
CA HIS A 62 -9.67 -8.14 5.87
C HIS A 62 -9.51 -7.34 7.18
N THR A 63 -8.80 -7.89 8.18
CA THR A 63 -8.48 -7.18 9.44
C THR A 63 -7.21 -6.34 9.36
N LEU A 64 -6.41 -6.52 8.30
CA LEU A 64 -5.19 -5.75 7.99
C LEU A 64 -4.16 -5.69 9.13
N LYS A 65 -4.12 -6.72 9.98
CA LYS A 65 -3.10 -6.84 11.04
C LYS A 65 -1.72 -7.10 10.44
N GLY A 66 -0.71 -6.46 11.04
CA GLY A 66 0.68 -6.55 10.62
C GLY A 66 1.44 -7.79 11.09
N HIS A 67 0.93 -8.51 12.10
CA HIS A 67 1.61 -9.64 12.74
C HIS A 67 1.80 -10.85 11.81
N LEU A 68 2.71 -11.73 12.19
CA LEU A 68 2.92 -13.02 11.52
C LEU A 68 1.62 -13.85 11.49
N ARG A 69 1.31 -14.43 10.33
CA ARG A 69 0.23 -15.41 10.16
C ARG A 69 0.77 -16.64 9.46
N GLY A 70 0.58 -17.82 10.07
CA GLY A 70 1.16 -19.07 9.58
C GLY A 70 2.58 -19.32 10.09
N GLU A 71 3.27 -20.30 9.51
CA GLU A 71 4.60 -20.71 9.94
C GLU A 71 5.68 -19.70 9.57
N SER A 72 6.62 -19.47 10.49
CA SER A 72 7.62 -18.41 10.37
C SER A 72 8.45 -18.48 9.08
N HIS A 73 8.71 -19.68 8.54
CA HIS A 73 9.55 -19.82 7.34
C HIS A 73 8.88 -19.30 6.06
N TRP A 74 7.54 -19.15 6.03
CA TRP A 74 6.82 -18.47 4.95
C TRP A 74 6.30 -17.09 5.36
N ALA A 75 5.96 -16.91 6.64
CA ALA A 75 5.31 -15.71 7.14
C ALA A 75 6.29 -14.55 7.42
N LEU A 76 7.53 -14.85 7.84
CA LEU A 76 8.50 -13.84 8.26
C LEU A 76 9.12 -13.11 7.06
N CYS A 77 8.36 -12.16 6.54
CA CYS A 77 8.80 -11.21 5.53
C CYS A 77 8.52 -9.78 6.00
N ALA A 78 9.41 -9.23 6.83
CA ALA A 78 9.25 -7.90 7.42
C ALA A 78 9.23 -6.75 6.38
N THR A 79 9.69 -7.02 5.15
CA THR A 79 9.73 -6.07 4.03
C THR A 79 8.51 -6.16 3.10
N CYS A 80 7.61 -7.11 3.31
CA CYS A 80 6.46 -7.32 2.42
C CYS A 80 5.47 -6.15 2.43
N GLY A 81 5.23 -5.55 3.60
CA GLY A 81 4.49 -4.28 3.70
C GLY A 81 5.16 -3.15 2.91
N LEU A 82 6.49 -3.04 2.98
CA LEU A 82 7.25 -2.04 2.22
C LEU A 82 7.13 -2.26 0.70
N TRP A 83 7.25 -3.51 0.22
CA TRP A 83 7.07 -3.80 -1.20
C TRP A 83 5.64 -3.48 -1.68
N THR A 84 4.64 -3.74 -0.84
CA THR A 84 3.25 -3.35 -1.12
C THR A 84 3.12 -1.82 -1.27
N ALA A 85 3.80 -1.04 -0.42
CA ALA A 85 3.80 0.42 -0.52
C ALA A 85 4.47 0.94 -1.81
N LEU A 86 5.38 0.18 -2.42
CA LEU A 86 5.98 0.55 -3.72
C LEU A 86 4.96 0.57 -4.87
N LEU A 87 3.82 -0.12 -4.75
CA LEU A 87 2.72 -0.02 -5.73
C LEU A 87 2.15 1.41 -5.81
N LEU A 88 2.20 2.17 -4.70
CA LEU A 88 1.81 3.58 -4.70
C LEU A 88 2.78 4.43 -5.53
N PHE A 89 4.07 4.15 -5.41
CA PHE A 89 5.10 4.82 -6.20
C PHE A 89 4.99 4.46 -7.68
N GLU A 90 4.72 3.21 -8.00
CA GLU A 90 4.46 2.78 -9.38
C GLU A 90 3.22 3.49 -9.95
N ASN A 91 2.14 3.61 -9.17
CA ASN A 91 0.98 4.40 -9.60
C ASN A 91 1.36 5.86 -9.91
N LEU A 92 2.23 6.48 -9.10
CA LEU A 92 2.70 7.85 -9.35
C LEU A 92 3.49 7.95 -10.67
N LEU A 93 4.30 6.95 -11.02
CA LEU A 93 5.09 6.94 -12.25
C LEU A 93 4.24 6.85 -13.52
N PHE A 94 3.08 6.20 -13.45
CA PHE A 94 2.17 6.01 -14.58
C PHE A 94 0.98 6.98 -14.60
N SER A 95 0.76 7.74 -13.52
CA SER A 95 -0.33 8.73 -13.44
C SER A 95 0.14 10.11 -13.84
N SER A 96 -0.76 10.90 -14.44
CA SER A 96 -0.53 12.34 -14.54
C SER A 96 -0.66 13.00 -13.15
N PRO A 97 -0.03 14.18 -12.92
CA PRO A 97 -0.12 14.89 -11.65
C PRO A 97 -1.56 15.16 -11.16
N ASN A 98 -2.49 15.36 -12.10
CA ASN A 98 -3.90 15.67 -11.82
C ASN A 98 -4.72 14.42 -11.45
N GLU A 99 -4.24 13.22 -11.77
CA GLU A 99 -4.92 11.95 -11.48
C GLU A 99 -4.54 11.41 -10.10
N TRP A 100 -3.30 11.64 -9.67
CA TRP A 100 -2.84 11.22 -8.34
C TRP A 100 -3.65 11.88 -7.21
N GLY A 101 -3.91 13.19 -7.31
CA GLY A 101 -4.67 13.97 -6.32
C GLY A 101 -6.16 13.59 -6.20
N LYS A 102 -6.63 12.63 -7.00
CA LYS A 102 -7.96 12.01 -6.88
C LYS A 102 -7.92 10.66 -6.18
N ALA A 103 -6.80 9.94 -6.30
CA ALA A 103 -6.62 8.62 -5.70
C ALA A 103 -6.29 8.67 -4.21
N ASP A 104 -5.73 9.79 -3.72
CA ASP A 104 -5.46 10.05 -2.30
C ASP A 104 -6.72 10.47 -1.50
N GLY A 105 -7.85 10.68 -2.18
CA GLY A 105 -9.10 11.19 -1.61
C GLY A 105 -9.20 12.72 -1.57
N GLY A 106 -8.36 13.44 -2.31
CA GLY A 106 -8.42 14.89 -2.46
C GLY A 106 -9.69 15.35 -3.21
N ASP A 107 -10.37 16.35 -2.64
CA ASP A 107 -11.52 17.02 -3.26
C ASP A 107 -11.04 17.96 -4.38
N ASP A 108 -11.74 17.97 -5.52
CA ASP A 108 -11.37 18.67 -6.77
C ASP A 108 -11.35 20.22 -6.64
N SER A 109 -11.67 20.77 -5.46
CA SER A 109 -11.80 22.21 -5.24
C SER A 109 -10.47 22.99 -5.26
N ALA A 110 -9.32 22.32 -5.27
CA ALA A 110 -8.00 22.99 -5.20
C ALA A 110 -7.29 23.19 -6.56
N ALA A 111 -7.73 22.51 -7.63
CA ALA A 111 -7.04 22.56 -8.93
C ALA A 111 -7.46 23.74 -9.84
N ALA A 112 -8.48 24.52 -9.45
CA ALA A 112 -9.01 25.63 -10.25
C ALA A 112 -8.43 27.00 -9.80
N GLY A 113 -7.11 27.16 -9.83
CA GLY A 113 -6.52 28.43 -9.39
C GLY A 113 -5.04 28.61 -9.65
N SER A 114 -4.61 28.63 -10.92
CA SER A 114 -3.59 29.58 -11.42
C SER A 114 -3.30 29.33 -12.90
N THR A 115 -3.98 30.07 -13.76
CA THR A 115 -3.44 30.46 -15.06
C THR A 115 -3.58 31.96 -15.17
N GLU A 116 -2.49 32.66 -14.82
CA GLU A 116 -2.13 33.99 -15.32
C GLU A 116 -0.66 33.96 -15.72
#